data_AF-A0AAD9U2J9-F1
#
_entry.id   AF-A0AAD9U2J9-F1
#
_cell.length_a   1.000
_cell.length_b   1.000
_cell.length_c   1.000
_cell.angle_alpha   90.00
_cell.angle_beta   90.00
_cell.angle_gamma   90.00
#
_symmetry.space_group_name_H-M   'P 1'
#
loop_
_entity.id
_entity.type
_entity.pdbx_description
1 polymer ?
#
loop_
_entity_poly.entity_id
_entity_poly.type
_entity_poly.pdbx_seq_one_letter_code
_entity_poly.pdbx_strand_id
1 'polypeptide(L)'
;MSNSDRNVMGSSCLTLTTQHFDNDCFKSELARMIVMHDYPLSMVEHEGFIDFCLSLQPLFKTVSRKTIRGDIVRMYEEEKAKVMKLLTTIMGKVAITLDMWTATNQKKGGLYDCHDTLHR
;
A
#
# COMPACT_ATOMS: atom_id res chain seq x y z
N MET A 1 53.29 20.25 -31.11
CA MET A 1 52.78 21.46 -30.42
C MET A 1 51.79 22.10 -31.37
N SER A 2 50.58 22.54 -31.04
CA SER A 2 49.70 22.43 -29.87
C SER A 2 48.35 22.96 -30.37
N ASN A 3 47.27 22.48 -29.77
CA ASN A 3 45.87 22.93 -29.90
C ASN A 3 45.66 24.43 -30.24
N SER A 4 44.59 24.74 -30.97
CA SER A 4 43.41 25.47 -30.44
C SER A 4 42.43 25.88 -31.55
N ASP A 5 41.22 25.32 -31.49
CA ASP A 5 39.92 26.04 -31.56
C ASP A 5 38.83 25.02 -31.20
N ARG A 6 38.41 24.94 -29.93
CA ARG A 6 37.34 25.71 -29.25
C ARG A 6 35.92 25.40 -29.76
N ASN A 7 35.24 24.53 -28.98
CA ASN A 7 33.87 24.62 -28.43
C ASN A 7 32.69 24.77 -29.45
N VAL A 8 31.50 24.16 -29.33
CA VAL A 8 30.67 23.79 -28.16
C VAL A 8 29.53 22.85 -28.62
N MET A 9 28.97 22.09 -27.67
CA MET A 9 27.61 21.49 -27.61
C MET A 9 27.44 20.10 -28.24
N GLY A 10 27.04 19.06 -27.52
CA GLY A 10 26.59 19.01 -26.14
C GLY A 10 26.23 17.56 -25.81
N SER A 11 26.72 17.09 -24.68
CA SER A 11 26.16 15.94 -23.99
C SER A 11 26.47 16.18 -22.54
N SER A 12 25.57 16.91 -21.89
CA SER A 12 25.47 16.88 -20.44
C SER A 12 25.35 15.42 -20.07
N CYS A 13 26.44 14.87 -19.55
CA CYS A 13 26.44 13.70 -18.69
C CYS A 13 25.26 13.85 -17.73
N LEU A 14 24.17 13.14 -18.03
CA LEU A 14 23.12 12.91 -17.06
C LEU A 14 23.82 12.16 -15.95
N THR A 15 24.12 12.85 -14.85
CA THR A 15 24.51 12.21 -13.61
C THR A 15 23.41 11.21 -13.32
N LEU A 16 23.67 9.93 -13.58
CA LEU A 16 22.80 8.83 -13.18
C LEU A 16 22.81 8.86 -11.66
N THR A 17 21.91 9.64 -11.08
CA THR A 17 21.55 9.50 -9.68
C THR A 17 20.99 8.09 -9.59
N THR A 18 21.80 7.19 -9.07
CA THR A 18 21.36 5.87 -8.62
C THR A 18 20.24 6.15 -7.61
N GLN A 19 18.99 6.12 -8.06
CA GLN A 19 17.85 6.17 -7.17
C GLN A 19 17.92 4.92 -6.32
N HIS A 20 18.38 5.08 -5.09
CA HIS A 20 18.42 4.01 -4.11
C HIS A 20 16.98 3.64 -3.78
N PHE A 21 16.52 2.51 -4.31
CA PHE A 21 15.17 2.03 -4.05
C PHE A 21 15.11 1.41 -2.65
N ASP A 22 14.40 2.10 -1.76
CA ASP A 22 14.08 1.57 -0.44
C ASP A 22 12.81 0.69 -0.52
N ASN A 23 13.04 -0.63 -0.49
CA ASN A 23 11.98 -1.62 -0.55
C ASN A 23 11.07 -1.59 0.70
N ASP A 24 11.60 -1.19 1.86
CA ASP A 24 10.84 -1.15 3.10
C ASP A 24 9.88 0.04 3.12
N CYS A 25 10.31 1.19 2.60
CA CYS A 25 9.45 2.35 2.37
C CYS A 25 8.29 2.00 1.43
N PHE A 26 8.57 1.33 0.30
CA PHE A 26 7.52 0.88 -0.63
C PHE A 26 6.50 -0.04 0.03
N LYS A 27 6.96 -1.05 0.79
CA LYS A 27 6.06 -1.98 1.50
C LYS A 27 5.18 -1.28 2.52
N SER A 28 5.73 -0.29 3.23
CA SER A 28 4.98 0.51 4.18
C SER A 28 3.85 1.29 3.51
N GLU A 29 4.14 1.98 2.40
CA GLU A 29 3.13 2.70 1.63
C GLU A 29 2.09 1.76 1.00
N LEU A 30 2.53 0.61 0.49
CA LEU A 30 1.62 -0.42 -0.03
C LEU A 30 0.67 -0.94 1.05
N ALA A 31 1.19 -1.24 2.25
CA ALA A 31 0.38 -1.68 3.39
C ALA A 31 -0.63 -0.61 3.79
N ARG A 32 -0.20 0.66 3.84
CA ARG A 32 -1.06 1.80 4.13
C ARG A 32 -2.19 1.95 3.11
N MET A 33 -1.87 1.83 1.81
CA MET A 33 -2.84 1.89 0.72
C MET A 33 -3.89 0.78 0.84
N ILE A 34 -3.45 -0.45 1.11
CA ILE A 34 -4.33 -1.61 1.27
C ILE A 34 -5.31 -1.39 2.41
N VAL A 35 -4.84 -0.95 3.58
CA VAL A 35 -5.68 -0.69 4.75
C VAL A 35 -6.65 0.48 4.49
N MET A 36 -6.17 1.54 3.85
CA MET A 36 -6.96 2.75 3.58
C MET A 36 -8.13 2.49 2.62
N HIS A 37 -7.94 1.61 1.64
CA HIS A 37 -8.93 1.33 0.59
C HIS A 37 -9.61 -0.03 0.74
N ASP A 38 -9.35 -0.74 1.83
CA ASP A 38 -9.84 -2.10 2.08
C ASP A 38 -9.59 -3.05 0.88
N TYR A 39 -8.41 -2.94 0.28
CA TYR A 39 -8.07 -3.77 -0.87
C TYR A 39 -7.84 -5.23 -0.46
N PRO A 40 -8.27 -6.20 -1.30
CA PRO A 40 -7.98 -7.59 -1.04
C PRO A 40 -6.46 -7.81 -1.07
N LEU A 41 -5.93 -8.53 -0.08
CA LEU A 41 -4.48 -8.79 -0.01
C LEU A 41 -3.95 -9.48 -1.26
N SER A 42 -4.77 -10.26 -1.98
CA SER A 42 -4.38 -10.94 -3.22
C SER A 42 -3.99 -10.00 -4.35
N MET A 43 -4.42 -8.74 -4.31
CA MET A 43 -4.10 -7.73 -5.32
C MET A 43 -2.60 -7.62 -5.58
N VAL A 44 -1.76 -7.75 -4.53
CA VAL A 44 -0.30 -7.65 -4.66
C VAL A 44 0.35 -8.77 -5.48
N GLU A 45 -0.37 -9.87 -5.68
CA GLU A 45 0.07 -11.05 -6.45
C GLU A 45 -0.54 -11.08 -7.86
N HIS A 46 -1.41 -10.12 -8.23
CA HIS A 46 -2.00 -10.07 -9.56
C HIS A 46 -0.94 -9.61 -10.58
N GLU A 47 -0.86 -10.28 -11.73
CA GLU A 47 0.12 -9.98 -12.79
C GLU A 47 0.07 -8.50 -13.22
N GLY A 48 -1.13 -7.96 -13.46
CA GLY A 48 -1.26 -6.56 -13.87
C GLY A 48 -0.77 -5.55 -12.82
N PHE A 49 -0.86 -5.88 -11.53
CA PHE A 49 -0.30 -5.03 -10.48
C PHE A 49 1.23 -5.14 -10.44
N ILE A 50 1.76 -6.35 -10.61
CA ILE A 50 3.21 -6.58 -10.67
C ILE A 50 3.83 -5.84 -11.86
N ASP A 51 3.24 -5.96 -13.05
CA ASP A 51 3.68 -5.27 -14.26
C ASP A 51 3.63 -3.75 -14.09
N PHE A 52 2.55 -3.24 -13.47
CA PHE A 52 2.45 -1.83 -13.12
C PHE A 52 3.60 -1.37 -12.21
N CYS A 53 3.89 -2.10 -11.13
CA CYS A 53 5.00 -1.77 -10.22
C CYS A 53 6.36 -1.84 -10.90
N LEU A 54 6.62 -2.86 -11.74
CA LEU A 54 7.86 -3.01 -12.49
C LEU A 54 8.07 -1.90 -13.51
N SER A 55 6.98 -1.39 -14.12
CA SER A 55 7.04 -0.25 -15.03
C SER A 55 7.46 1.05 -14.34
N LEU A 56 7.12 1.21 -13.06
CA LEU A 56 7.47 2.37 -12.26
C LEU A 56 8.87 2.25 -11.64
N GLN A 57 9.24 1.04 -11.20
CA GLN A 57 10.51 0.77 -10.55
C GLN A 57 11.00 -0.64 -10.92
N PRO A 58 11.95 -0.77 -11.86
CA PRO A 58 12.48 -2.06 -12.29
C PRO A 58 13.19 -2.86 -11.18
N LEU A 59 13.69 -2.19 -10.13
CA LEU A 59 14.32 -2.83 -8.98
C LEU A 59 13.30 -3.37 -7.95
N PHE A 60 12.00 -3.24 -8.24
CA PHE A 60 10.93 -3.75 -7.40
C PHE A 60 11.01 -5.26 -7.29
N LYS A 61 10.96 -5.77 -6.05
CA LYS A 61 10.80 -7.19 -5.76
C LYS A 61 9.36 -7.46 -5.44
N THR A 62 8.78 -8.45 -6.10
CA THR A 62 7.40 -8.89 -5.86
C THR A 62 7.17 -9.18 -4.38
N VAL A 63 6.00 -8.77 -3.89
CA VAL A 63 5.60 -8.91 -2.49
C VAL A 63 4.53 -9.98 -2.43
N SER A 64 4.65 -10.92 -1.49
CA SER A 64 3.62 -11.94 -1.27
C SER A 64 2.52 -11.42 -0.34
N ARG A 65 1.33 -12.02 -0.42
CA ARG A 65 0.24 -11.81 0.54
C ARG A 65 0.70 -11.99 1.99
N LYS A 66 1.57 -12.97 2.24
CA LYS A 66 2.08 -13.26 3.58
C LYS A 66 2.97 -12.14 4.09
N THR A 67 3.84 -11.61 3.23
CA THR A 67 4.73 -10.49 3.55
C THR A 67 3.93 -9.24 3.88
N ILE A 68 3.01 -8.83 2.99
CA ILE A 68 2.25 -7.60 3.20
C ILE A 68 1.31 -7.71 4.41
N ARG A 69 0.75 -8.90 4.68
CA ARG A 69 0.00 -9.16 5.91
C ARG A 69 0.86 -8.94 7.15
N GLY A 70 2.10 -9.40 7.12
CA GLY A 70 3.06 -9.18 8.21
C GLY A 70 3.34 -7.68 8.43
N ASP A 71 3.53 -6.94 7.34
CA ASP A 71 3.74 -5.49 7.40
C ASP A 71 2.54 -4.73 7.95
N ILE A 72 1.31 -5.09 7.55
CA ILE A 72 0.07 -4.52 8.09
C ILE A 72 -0.05 -4.80 9.60
N VAL A 73 0.21 -6.03 10.03
CA VAL A 73 0.16 -6.40 11.46
C VAL A 73 1.20 -5.62 12.27
N ARG A 74 2.42 -5.46 11.74
CA ARG A 74 3.46 -4.66 12.37
C ARG A 74 3.03 -3.20 12.53
N MET A 75 2.51 -2.59 11.46
CA MET A 75 1.99 -1.22 11.49
C MET A 75 0.87 -1.06 12.53
N TYR A 76 -0.03 -2.03 12.62
CA TYR A 76 -1.09 -2.05 13.63
C TYR A 76 -0.53 -2.10 15.07
N GLU A 77 0.42 -2.99 15.36
CA GLU A 77 0.99 -3.09 16.71
C GLU A 77 1.76 -1.83 17.09
N GLU A 78 2.44 -1.18 16.14
CA GLU A 78 3.10 0.12 16.36
C GLU A 78 2.09 1.23 16.72
N GLU A 79 1.02 1.38 15.93
CA GLU A 79 -0.03 2.38 16.20
C GLU A 79 -0.79 2.09 17.50
N LYS A 80 -1.12 0.82 17.75
CA LYS A 80 -1.71 0.37 19.00
C LYS A 80 -0.83 0.72 20.20
N ALA A 81 0.48 0.49 20.12
CA ALA A 81 1.39 0.86 21.21
C ALA A 81 1.40 2.37 21.48
N LYS A 82 1.36 3.20 20.44
CA LYS A 82 1.25 4.67 20.56
C LYS A 82 -0.06 5.08 21.24
N VAL A 83 -1.19 4.53 20.78
CA VAL A 83 -2.51 4.79 21.37
C VAL A 83 -2.56 4.34 22.83
N MET A 84 -2.04 3.15 23.14
CA MET A 84 -1.99 2.65 24.52
C MET A 84 -1.15 3.57 25.42
N LYS A 85 0.01 4.04 24.94
CA LYS A 85 0.83 5.01 25.69
C LYS A 85 0.06 6.31 25.98
N LEU A 86 -0.67 6.83 24.99
CA LEU A 86 -1.52 8.01 25.18
C LEU A 86 -2.61 7.75 26.23
N LEU A 87 -3.30 6.61 26.14
CA LEU A 87 -4.35 6.23 27.09
C LEU A 87 -3.82 6.09 28.52
N THR A 88 -2.62 5.54 28.71
CA THR A 88 -2.00 5.42 30.05
C THR A 88 -1.65 6.77 30.69
N THR A 89 -1.56 7.85 29.90
CA THR A 89 -1.26 9.20 30.40
C THR A 89 -2.52 9.89 30.97
N ILE A 90 -3.71 9.38 30.64
CA ILE A 90 -4.97 10.00 31.05
C ILE A 90 -5.27 9.64 32.51
N MET A 91 -5.36 10.66 33.37
CA MET A 91 -5.83 10.49 34.74
C MET A 91 -7.37 10.36 34.76
N GLY A 92 -7.88 9.18 34.44
CA GLY A 92 -9.32 8.94 34.39
C GLY A 92 -9.70 7.59 33.79
N LYS A 93 -11.01 7.35 33.64
CA LYS A 93 -11.54 6.18 32.93
C LYS A 93 -11.89 6.58 31.50
N VAL A 94 -11.42 5.78 30.54
CA VAL A 94 -11.75 5.95 29.11
C VAL A 94 -12.56 4.75 28.66
N ALA A 95 -13.68 4.99 28.00
CA ALA A 95 -14.50 3.96 27.36
C ALA A 95 -14.37 4.11 25.84
N ILE A 96 -13.97 3.03 25.15
CA ILE A 96 -13.86 2.97 23.70
C ILE A 96 -14.98 2.07 23.20
N THR A 97 -15.81 2.58 22.30
CA THR A 97 -16.84 1.79 21.61
C THR A 97 -16.46 1.70 20.15
N LEU A 98 -16.34 0.47 19.64
CA LEU A 98 -16.10 0.20 18.23
C LEU A 98 -17.30 -0.59 17.73
N ASP A 99 -18.05 -0.02 16.79
CA ASP A 99 -19.15 -0.72 16.16
C ASP A 99 -18.62 -1.48 14.93
N MET A 100 -18.69 -2.80 14.97
CA MET A 100 -18.28 -3.67 13.86
C MET A 100 -19.46 -4.52 13.42
N TRP A 101 -20.22 -4.02 12.44
CA TRP A 101 -21.22 -4.85 11.77
C TRP A 101 -20.55 -5.70 10.70
N THR A 102 -20.59 -7.03 10.89
CA THR A 102 -20.20 -7.96 9.82
C THR A 102 -21.42 -8.21 8.94
N ALA A 103 -21.43 -7.64 7.73
CA ALA A 103 -22.39 -8.03 6.71
C ALA A 103 -22.08 -9.49 6.33
N THR A 104 -22.90 -10.42 6.82
CA THR A 104 -22.73 -11.86 6.58
C THR A 104 -23.15 -12.16 5.13
N ASN A 105 -22.28 -11.88 4.17
CA ASN A 105 -22.50 -12.26 2.78
C ASN A 105 -22.05 -13.72 2.57
N GLN A 106 -22.87 -14.66 3.00
CA GLN A 106 -22.82 -16.04 2.53
C GLN A 106 -23.30 -16.08 1.06
N LYS A 107 -22.53 -15.52 0.12
CA LYS A 107 -22.77 -15.74 -1.30
C LYS A 107 -22.14 -17.07 -1.72
N LYS A 108 -22.76 -18.17 -1.30
CA LYS A 108 -22.78 -19.38 -2.13
C LYS A 108 -23.62 -19.04 -3.37
N GLY A 109 -23.11 -19.40 -4.55
CA GLY A 109 -23.67 -19.02 -5.84
C GLY A 109 -25.19 -19.17 -5.94
N GLY A 110 -25.82 -18.18 -6.57
CA GLY A 110 -27.25 -18.14 -6.82
C GLY A 110 -27.65 -16.76 -7.30
N LEU A 111 -27.81 -16.65 -8.62
CA LEU A 111 -28.72 -15.80 -9.38
C LEU A 111 -29.27 -14.54 -8.67
N TYR A 112 -28.98 -13.38 -9.25
CA TYR A 112 -29.67 -12.12 -8.98
C TYR A 112 -31.19 -12.31 -9.14
N ASP A 113 -31.90 -12.43 -8.02
CA ASP A 113 -33.35 -12.37 -7.99
C ASP A 113 -33.73 -10.88 -7.85
N CYS A 114 -34.03 -10.26 -8.98
CA CYS A 114 -34.62 -8.93 -9.03
C CYS A 114 -36.08 -9.07 -8.61
N HIS A 115 -36.38 -8.92 -7.32
CA HIS A 115 -37.75 -8.69 -6.92
C HIS A 115 -38.13 -7.26 -7.30
N ASP A 116 -38.79 -7.14 -8.46
CA ASP A 116 -39.57 -5.98 -8.89
C ASP A 116 -40.41 -5.48 -7.71
N THR A 117 -40.09 -4.29 -7.21
CA THR A 117 -41.02 -3.52 -6.38
C THR A 117 -41.92 -2.76 -7.36
N LEU A 118 -42.95 -3.47 -7.84
CA LEU A 118 -44.07 -2.87 -8.55
C LEU A 118 -44.73 -1.82 -7.65
N HIS A 119 -44.90 -0.62 -8.22
CA HIS A 119 -45.80 0.42 -7.76
C HIS A 119 -47.10 -0.13 -7.15
N ARG A 120 -47.38 0.22 -5.89
CA ARG A 120 -48.53 1.05 -5.48
C ARG A 120 -48.48 1.35 -3.98
#